data_AF-A0A925I004-F1
#
_entry.id   AF-A0A925I004-F1
#
_cell.length_a   1.000
_cell.length_b   1.000
_cell.length_c   1.000
_cell.angle_alpha   90.00
_cell.angle_beta   90.00
_cell.angle_gamma   90.00
#
_symmetry.space_group_name_H-M   'P 1'
#
loop_
_entity.id
_entity.type
_entity.pdbx_description
1 polymer ?
#
loop_
_entity_poly.entity_id
_entity_poly.type
_entity_poly.pdbx_seq_one_letter_code
_entity_poly.pdbx_strand_id
1 'polypeptide(L)' 'MPRSDWSCVPVVTIPVFRAVCPGCGSPAYLHVWGEANGDGSTTQRVKCGQCNERFKITREFHFPESGELDF' A
#
# COMPACT_ATOMS: atom_id res chain seq x y z
N MET A 1 32.19 10.62 9.59
CA MET A 1 31.41 9.92 8.55
C MET A 1 30.71 10.97 7.71
N PRO A 2 30.99 11.12 6.41
CA PRO A 2 30.27 12.09 5.58
C PRO A 2 28.79 11.72 5.52
N ARG A 3 27.89 12.71 5.66
CA ARG A 3 26.45 12.53 5.45
C ARG A 3 26.25 12.15 3.98
N SER A 4 25.61 11.02 3.72
CA SER A 4 25.23 10.65 2.35
C SER A 4 24.38 11.79 1.76
N ASP A 5 24.82 12.32 0.63
CA ASP A 5 24.08 13.33 -0.12
C ASP A 5 22.92 12.63 -0.84
N TRP A 6 21.68 13.03 -0.51
CA TRP A 6 20.45 12.46 -1.06
C TRP A 6 19.89 13.27 -2.22
N SER A 7 20.57 14.36 -2.63
CA SER A 7 20.07 15.29 -3.66
C SER A 7 19.87 14.65 -5.04
N CYS A 8 20.63 13.59 -5.35
CA CYS A 8 20.55 12.87 -6.63
C CYS A 8 19.62 11.65 -6.60
N VAL A 9 18.92 11.38 -5.49
CA VAL A 9 18.04 10.20 -5.37
C VAL A 9 16.68 10.52 -6.01
N PRO A 10 16.20 9.72 -6.98
CA PRO A 10 14.90 9.92 -7.60
C PRO A 10 13.77 9.85 -6.56
N VAL A 11 12.85 10.81 -6.61
CA VAL A 11 11.65 10.82 -5.75
C VAL A 11 10.49 10.21 -6.52
N VAL A 12 9.92 9.13 -5.98
CA VAL A 12 8.69 8.51 -6.51
C VAL A 12 7.54 8.82 -5.56
N THR A 13 6.49 9.46 -6.08
CA THR A 13 5.26 9.73 -5.33
C THR A 13 4.26 8.61 -5.60
N ILE A 14 4.01 7.75 -4.61
CA ILE A 14 3.01 6.68 -4.70
C ILE A 14 1.71 7.17 -4.04
N PRO A 15 0.56 7.16 -4.73
CA PRO A 15 -0.72 7.49 -4.10
C PRO A 15 -1.05 6.44 -3.04
N VAL A 16 -0.98 6.84 -1.77
CA VAL A 16 -1.41 5.98 -0.66
C VAL A 16 -2.93 6.06 -0.60
N PHE A 17 -3.60 5.07 -1.19
CA PHE A 17 -5.02 4.86 -0.92
C PHE A 17 -5.20 4.50 0.56
N ARG A 18 -5.74 5.44 1.33
CA ARG A 18 -6.23 5.17 2.69
C ARG A 18 -7.57 4.47 2.57
N ALA A 19 -7.58 3.16 2.74
CA ALA A 19 -8.83 2.41 2.89
C ALA A 19 -9.59 2.94 4.10
N VAL A 20 -10.92 2.96 4.06
CA VAL A 20 -11.76 3.23 5.24
C VAL A 20 -12.52 1.97 5.60
N CYS A 21 -12.79 1.77 6.89
CA CYS A 21 -13.60 0.65 7.33
C CYS A 21 -15.01 0.73 6.72
N PRO A 22 -15.51 -0.32 6.05
CA PRO A 22 -16.80 -0.26 5.35
C PRO A 22 -18.00 -0.10 6.29
N GLY A 23 -17.98 -0.63 7.52
CA GLY A 23 -19.12 -0.50 8.43
C GLY A 23 -19.13 0.75 9.31
N CYS A 24 -17.99 1.40 9.57
CA CYS A 24 -17.96 2.60 10.43
C CYS A 24 -17.27 3.83 9.83
N GLY A 25 -16.70 3.74 8.62
CA GLY A 25 -15.99 4.83 7.95
C GLY A 25 -14.66 5.22 8.56
N SER A 26 -14.21 4.55 9.63
CA SER A 26 -12.97 4.89 10.32
C SER A 26 -11.72 4.57 9.47
N PRO A 27 -10.70 5.45 9.43
CA PRO A 27 -9.41 5.17 8.80
C PRO A 27 -8.48 4.33 9.68
N ALA A 28 -8.90 3.94 10.89
CA ALA A 28 -8.09 3.18 11.83
C ALA A 28 -8.34 1.67 11.69
N TYR A 29 -7.47 0.98 10.96
CA TYR A 29 -7.47 -0.48 10.82
C TYR A 29 -6.14 -1.09 11.28
N LEU A 30 -6.25 -2.28 11.87
CA LEU A 30 -5.15 -3.12 12.26
C LEU A 30 -4.91 -4.14 11.16
N HIS A 31 -3.69 -4.15 10.63
CA HIS A 31 -3.26 -5.19 9.71
C HIS A 31 -3.04 -6.49 10.48
N VAL A 32 -3.70 -7.56 10.05
CA VAL A 32 -3.60 -8.87 10.71
C VAL A 32 -2.62 -9.76 9.94
N TRP A 33 -2.77 -9.84 8.61
CA TRP A 33 -1.97 -10.73 7.76
C TRP A 33 -2.04 -10.32 6.28
N GLY A 34 -0.97 -10.54 5.52
CA GLY A 34 -0.91 -10.29 4.07
C GLY A 34 -0.51 -11.53 3.26
N GLU A 35 -1.11 -11.70 2.08
CA GLU A 35 -0.85 -12.80 1.14
C GLU A 35 -0.60 -12.21 -0.25
N ALA A 36 0.51 -12.59 -0.90
CA ALA A 36 0.76 -12.23 -2.29
C ALA A 36 -0.14 -13.09 -3.21
N ASN A 37 -0.75 -12.45 -4.18
CA ASN A 37 -1.53 -13.10 -5.22
C ASN A 37 -0.61 -13.33 -6.44
N GLY A 38 -0.83 -14.42 -7.18
CA GLY A 38 0.02 -14.81 -8.32
C GLY A 38 -0.04 -13.86 -9.53
N ASP A 39 -0.86 -12.81 -9.45
CA ASP A 39 -1.08 -11.76 -10.45
C ASP A 39 -0.34 -10.45 -10.11
N GLY A 40 0.57 -10.48 -9.13
CA GLY A 40 1.33 -9.29 -8.71
C GLY A 40 0.57 -8.37 -7.75
N SER A 41 -0.64 -8.75 -7.33
CA SER A 41 -1.36 -8.05 -6.27
C SER A 41 -1.07 -8.65 -4.87
N THR A 42 -1.42 -7.94 -3.80
CA THR A 42 -1.32 -8.43 -2.42
C THR A 42 -2.64 -8.22 -1.69
N THR A 43 -3.18 -9.30 -1.12
CA THR A 43 -4.37 -9.25 -0.28
C THR A 43 -3.99 -9.10 1.19
N GLN A 44 -4.53 -8.11 1.87
CA GLN A 44 -4.35 -7.87 3.29
C GLN A 44 -5.65 -8.13 4.04
N ARG A 45 -5.61 -8.98 5.07
CA ARG A 45 -6.70 -9.18 6.03
C ARG A 45 -6.54 -8.15 7.14
N VAL A 46 -7.61 -7.39 7.37
CA VAL A 46 -7.61 -6.29 8.33
C VAL A 46 -8.78 -6.38 9.29
N LYS A 47 -8.58 -5.85 10.49
CA LYS A 47 -9.62 -5.68 11.49
C LYS A 47 -9.72 -4.20 11.85
N CYS A 48 -10.91 -3.61 11.81
CA CYS A 48 -11.10 -2.23 12.26
C CYS A 48 -10.83 -2.13 13.76
N GLY A 49 -10.01 -1.15 14.16
CA GLY A 49 -9.73 -0.90 15.58
C GLY A 49 -10.92 -0.30 16.34
N GLN A 50 -11.90 0.28 15.62
CA GLN A 50 -13.07 0.94 16.20
C GLN A 50 -14.27 0.01 16.33
N CYS A 51 -14.79 -0.52 15.21
CA CYS A 51 -15.98 -1.38 15.22
C CYS A 51 -15.68 -2.88 15.24
N ASN A 52 -14.41 -3.28 15.28
CA ASN A 52 -13.96 -4.69 15.24
C ASN A 52 -14.33 -5.47 13.95
N GLU A 53 -14.88 -4.81 12.94
CA GLU A 53 -15.23 -5.44 11.66
C GLU A 53 -13.99 -5.98 10.93
N ARG A 54 -14.16 -7.10 10.22
CA ARG A 54 -13.08 -7.77 9.49
C ARG A 54 -13.34 -7.65 8.00
N PHE A 55 -12.34 -7.20 7.25
CA PHE A 55 -12.43 -7.04 5.80
C PHE A 55 -11.07 -7.32 5.15
N LYS A 56 -11.06 -7.36 3.81
CA LYS A 56 -9.85 -7.56 3.01
C LYS A 56 -9.58 -6.30 2.18
N ILE A 57 -8.31 -5.98 2.00
CA ILE A 57 -7.84 -4.92 1.10
C ILE A 57 -6.94 -5.59 0.07
N THR A 58 -7.23 -5.43 -1.21
CA THR A 58 -6.33 -5.85 -2.29
C THR A 58 -5.55 -4.65 -2.77
N ARG A 59 -4.21 -4.76 -2.78
CA ARG A 59 -3.32 -3.78 -3.39
C ARG A 59 -2.80 -4.34 -4.69
N GLU A 60 -3.14 -3.70 -5.80
CA GLU A 60 -2.61 -4.03 -7.12
C GLU A 60 -1.40 -3.15 -7.39
N PHE A 61 -0.23 -3.77 -7.57
CA PHE A 61 0.95 -3.06 -8.04
C PHE A 61 0.93 -3.10 -9.56
N HIS A 62 0.44 -2.02 -10.19
CA HIS A 62 0.62 -1.84 -11.63
C HIS A 62 2.07 -1.41 -11.85
N PHE A 63 2.94 -2.37 -12.13
CA PHE A 63 4.21 -2.08 -12.74
C PHE A 63 3.93 -1.84 -14.23
N PRO A 64 4.23 -0.65 -14.78
CA PRO A 64 4.11 -0.46 -16.22
C PRO A 64 4.98 -1.52 -16.92
N GLU A 65 4.37 -2.29 -17.83
CA GLU A 65 5.05 -3.28 -18.68
C GLU A 65 5.90 -2.56 -19.73
N SER A 66 6.97 -1.89 -19.28
CA SER A 66 8.14 -1.48 -20.05
C SER A 66 8.93 -0.50 -19.19
N GLY A 67 10.16 -0.89 -18.87
CA GLY A 67 11.13 -0.02 -18.23
C GLY A 67 11.65 1.05 -19.20
N GLU A 68 10.78 1.89 -19.73
CA GLU A 68 11.18 3.16 -20.34
C GLU A 68 10.65 4.31 -19.48
N LEU A 69 11.57 4.84 -18.66
CA LEU A 69 11.46 6.21 -18.19
C LEU A 69 11.85 7.08 -19.38
N ASP A 70 10.88 7.59 -20.13
CA ASP A 70 11.11 8.68 -21.08
C ASP A 70 11.56 9.92 -20.28
N PHE A 71 12.80 10.36 -20.55
CA PHE A 71 13.44 11.55 -19.97
C PHE A 71 12.96 12.84 -20.65
#